data_AF-W3VLP0-F1
#
_entry.id   AF-W3VLP0-F1
#
_cell.length_a   1.000
_cell.length_b   1.000
_cell.length_c   1.000
_cell.angle_alpha   90.00
_cell.angle_beta   90.00
_cell.angle_gamma   90.00
#
_symmetry.space_group_name_H-M   'P 1'
#
loop_
_entity.id
_entity.type
_entity.pdbx_description
1 polymer ?
#
loop_
_entity_poly.entity_id
_entity_poly.type
_entity_poly.pdbx_seq_one_letter_code
_entity_poly.pdbx_strand_id
1 'polypeptide(L)'
;MHDFVSHVLRRYFEATAWNEYNSYLHLTSSSASILDFPIPTGLTLSISASPTPPFFTTYRLGALPNLRAGIGYIYASTHAPIDFGKSSKDVKLKEVIERFRIVEAPRKLPPQADQEYYWLAGERHAEPSPTQDGSAEYLVYGCMHVPSARLDALWTKRLSPTWQLILTAVSTPPKYPINALHSAALATQSAYASGSKSGMAGSVDRLDASGTLSSSTISSSTATQQPVAASDLGPAGSTNLQLTLQRDTGRWFTEYSYSVDDALWGFRVLHNFGPSDAVEPNPSSSTEAVASSSGRIDSTTGQTEGDADAGGGLRGRFSAGAEVFVSTVEKSAGLSTGIRFSTLPDSPVIAPDAVPSQPPTVITATLNPMMGHLSTAYAARMARDVVVCSRFDFNVYSYESEWTVGAEYWLRAAKPPSPTATMPRAEESVSKSMSLRDHLHPTESSLPPPPPSTASSLVAPAGVPASLSTLLSPITGVLKARISTASDIRLLWQGRLSHCLVSLGVKADLSPSATLNLNPGGKVGIVKSVGVEVMYFSQADD
;
A
#
# COMPACT_ATOMS: atom_id res chain seq x y z
N MET A 1 -3.26 8.84 0.61
CA MET A 1 -2.14 8.77 -0.35
C MET A 1 -1.24 7.65 0.13
N HIS A 2 -0.63 6.85 -0.74
CA HIS A 2 0.34 5.87 -0.28
C HIS A 2 1.56 6.60 0.26
N ASP A 3 1.96 6.25 1.48
CA ASP A 3 3.24 6.71 2.02
C ASP A 3 4.37 6.15 1.16
N PHE A 4 5.54 6.79 1.21
CA PHE A 4 6.70 6.43 0.42
C PHE A 4 7.09 4.95 0.60
N VAL A 5 7.02 4.44 1.84
CA VAL A 5 7.29 3.03 2.16
C VAL A 5 6.35 2.09 1.40
N SER A 6 5.05 2.37 1.44
CA SER A 6 4.04 1.57 0.73
C SER A 6 4.21 1.66 -0.78
N HIS A 7 4.64 2.83 -1.29
CA HIS A 7 4.95 2.99 -2.71
C HIS A 7 6.12 2.11 -3.13
N VAL A 8 7.24 2.15 -2.39
CA VAL A 8 8.42 1.31 -2.66
C VAL A 8 8.07 -0.18 -2.59
N LEU A 9 7.30 -0.61 -1.58
CA LEU A 9 6.86 -2.01 -1.45
C LEU A 9 6.04 -2.48 -2.66
N ARG A 10 5.15 -1.62 -3.18
CA ARG A 10 4.40 -1.94 -4.39
C ARG A 10 5.26 -2.00 -5.63
N ARG A 11 6.22 -1.10 -5.77
CA ARG A 11 7.20 -1.18 -6.87
C ARG A 11 8.06 -2.42 -6.78
N TYR A 12 8.39 -2.87 -5.57
CA TYR A 12 9.04 -4.14 -5.35
C TYR A 12 8.16 -5.33 -5.79
N PHE A 13 6.86 -5.34 -5.45
CA PHE A 13 5.93 -6.36 -5.95
C PHE A 13 5.76 -6.31 -7.47
N GLU A 14 5.68 -5.11 -8.06
CA GLU A 14 5.62 -4.93 -9.52
C GLU A 14 6.91 -5.44 -10.20
N ALA A 15 8.09 -5.13 -9.66
CA ALA A 15 9.39 -5.55 -10.18
C ALA A 15 9.60 -7.07 -10.07
N THR A 16 9.12 -7.70 -8.99
CA THR A 16 9.15 -9.16 -8.80
C THR A 16 7.97 -9.88 -9.50
N ALA A 17 7.10 -9.13 -10.19
CA ALA A 17 5.88 -9.64 -10.83
C ALA A 17 4.91 -10.36 -9.86
N TRP A 18 4.88 -9.95 -8.59
CA TRP A 18 3.92 -10.44 -7.60
C TRP A 18 2.61 -9.66 -7.65
N ASN A 19 1.47 -10.36 -7.70
CA ASN A 19 0.16 -9.74 -7.76
C ASN A 19 -0.50 -9.65 -6.38
N GLU A 20 -0.32 -8.52 -5.68
CA GLU A 20 -0.94 -8.28 -4.35
C GLU A 20 -2.48 -8.33 -4.40
N TYR A 21 -3.10 -7.92 -5.50
CA TYR A 21 -4.57 -7.81 -5.63
C TYR A 21 -5.27 -9.17 -5.78
N ASN A 22 -4.50 -10.24 -5.96
CA ASN A 22 -5.02 -11.61 -5.99
C ASN A 22 -5.25 -12.20 -4.59
N SER A 23 -4.88 -11.50 -3.52
CA SER A 23 -5.14 -11.94 -2.15
C SER A 23 -6.60 -11.73 -1.75
N TYR A 24 -7.12 -12.62 -0.89
CA TYR A 24 -8.42 -12.44 -0.23
C TYR A 24 -8.46 -11.14 0.59
N LEU A 25 -7.32 -10.69 1.14
CA LEU A 25 -7.21 -9.43 1.86
C LEU A 25 -7.64 -8.22 1.01
N HIS A 26 -7.41 -8.30 -0.31
CA HIS A 26 -7.75 -7.24 -1.26
C HIS A 26 -9.09 -7.47 -1.96
N LEU A 27 -9.94 -8.38 -1.48
CA LEU A 27 -11.25 -8.67 -2.06
C LEU A 27 -12.10 -7.39 -2.18
N THR A 28 -12.12 -6.57 -1.12
CA THR A 28 -12.89 -5.31 -1.03
C THR A 28 -12.07 -4.06 -1.35
N SER A 29 -10.85 -4.21 -1.89
CA SER A 29 -9.95 -3.08 -2.15
C SER A 29 -10.57 -1.99 -3.06
N SER A 30 -11.36 -2.38 -4.06
CA SER A 30 -12.02 -1.44 -4.97
C SER A 30 -13.02 -0.53 -4.26
N SER A 31 -13.84 -1.07 -3.35
CA SER A 31 -14.80 -0.27 -2.56
C SER A 31 -14.10 0.51 -1.44
N ALA A 32 -13.16 -0.12 -0.74
CA ALA A 32 -12.38 0.51 0.32
C ALA A 32 -11.59 1.73 -0.18
N SER A 33 -11.01 1.67 -1.39
CA SER A 33 -10.28 2.81 -1.97
C SER A 33 -11.13 4.06 -2.18
N ILE A 34 -12.44 3.90 -2.40
CA ILE A 34 -13.39 5.00 -2.67
C ILE A 34 -14.09 5.44 -1.38
N LEU A 35 -14.43 4.51 -0.50
CA LEU A 35 -15.24 4.77 0.70
C LEU A 35 -14.41 4.89 1.97
N ASP A 36 -13.36 4.11 2.13
CA ASP A 36 -12.61 3.96 3.38
C ASP A 36 -11.22 4.62 3.31
N PHE A 37 -11.15 5.78 2.64
CA PHE A 37 -9.93 6.56 2.60
C PHE A 37 -9.61 7.21 3.96
N PRO A 38 -8.34 7.17 4.42
CA PRO A 38 -7.94 7.84 5.63
C PRO A 38 -7.93 9.36 5.43
N ILE A 39 -8.51 10.08 6.38
CA ILE A 39 -8.42 11.54 6.44
C ILE A 39 -7.18 11.90 7.27
N PRO A 40 -6.21 12.67 6.72
CA PRO A 40 -5.12 13.19 7.52
C PRO A 40 -5.69 14.03 8.68
N THR A 41 -5.09 13.91 9.85
CA THR A 41 -5.45 14.71 11.03
C THR A 41 -4.26 15.59 11.39
N GLY A 42 -4.48 16.90 11.55
CA GLY A 42 -3.39 17.84 11.82
C GLY A 42 -2.45 18.03 10.62
N LEU A 43 -1.18 18.32 10.90
CA LEU A 43 -0.18 18.57 9.86
C LEU A 43 0.87 17.45 9.88
N THR A 44 1.06 16.78 8.75
CA THR A 44 2.12 15.77 8.54
C THR A 44 3.01 16.17 7.38
N LEU A 45 4.32 16.08 7.58
CA LEU A 45 5.36 16.27 6.59
C LEU A 45 6.11 14.94 6.44
N SER A 46 6.29 14.46 5.21
CA SER A 46 7.07 13.27 4.89
C SER A 46 8.13 13.66 3.86
N ILE A 47 9.40 13.44 4.20
CA ILE A 47 10.55 13.70 3.35
C ILE A 47 11.27 12.38 3.18
N SER A 48 11.39 11.91 1.94
CA SER A 48 12.08 10.67 1.63
C SER A 48 13.14 10.89 0.57
N ALA A 49 14.23 10.12 0.65
CA ALA A 49 15.32 10.22 -0.31
C ALA A 49 15.90 8.84 -0.62
N SER A 50 16.40 8.67 -1.84
CA SER A 50 17.22 7.52 -2.24
C SER A 50 18.63 8.01 -2.57
N PRO A 51 19.59 7.89 -1.64
CA PRO A 51 20.99 8.29 -1.87
C PRO A 51 21.71 7.38 -2.87
N THR A 52 21.40 6.09 -2.85
CA THR A 52 21.96 5.08 -3.76
C THR A 52 20.91 3.98 -3.90
N PRO A 53 20.23 3.83 -5.04
CA PRO A 53 19.35 2.68 -5.27
C PRO A 53 20.19 1.39 -5.10
N PRO A 54 19.79 0.40 -4.27
CA PRO A 54 18.45 0.11 -3.76
C PRO A 54 18.14 0.57 -2.32
N PHE A 55 18.92 1.50 -1.77
CA PHE A 55 18.75 2.02 -0.42
C PHE A 55 17.88 3.29 -0.39
N PHE A 56 16.98 3.33 0.58
CA PHE A 56 16.05 4.44 0.78
C PHE A 56 15.97 4.87 2.24
N THR A 57 15.76 6.16 2.42
CA THR A 57 15.59 6.81 3.73
C THR A 57 14.26 7.57 3.74
N THR A 58 13.55 7.54 4.87
CA THR A 58 12.31 8.30 5.05
C THR A 58 12.29 8.96 6.42
N TYR A 59 11.89 10.23 6.44
CA TYR A 59 11.74 11.06 7.61
C TYR A 59 10.31 11.59 7.64
N ARG A 60 9.55 11.19 8.65
CA ARG A 60 8.17 11.62 8.86
C ARG A 60 8.09 12.50 10.08
N LEU A 61 7.35 13.61 10.00
CA LEU A 61 7.10 14.54 11.09
C LEU A 61 5.61 14.91 11.11
N GLY A 62 4.89 14.51 12.16
CA GLY A 62 3.54 14.96 12.46
C GLY A 62 3.59 16.01 13.56
N ALA A 63 3.06 17.21 13.31
CA ALA A 63 3.12 18.34 14.25
C ALA A 63 1.92 18.43 15.20
N LEU A 64 0.76 17.90 14.82
CA LEU A 64 -0.50 18.01 15.57
C LEU A 64 -1.28 16.69 15.53
N PRO A 65 -1.96 16.25 16.61
CA PRO A 65 -2.06 16.91 17.93
C PRO A 65 -0.84 16.70 18.84
N ASN A 66 -0.03 15.67 18.59
CA ASN A 66 1.23 15.43 19.30
C ASN A 66 2.37 15.37 18.30
N LEU A 67 3.54 15.88 18.68
CA LEU A 67 4.74 15.76 17.87
C LEU A 67 5.13 14.28 17.75
N ARG A 68 5.08 13.76 16.53
CA ARG A 68 5.52 12.39 16.20
C ARG A 68 6.56 12.50 15.11
N ALA A 69 7.69 11.84 15.27
CA ALA A 69 8.67 11.70 14.21
C ALA A 69 8.93 10.22 13.92
N GLY A 70 9.29 9.89 12.69
CA GLY A 70 9.64 8.54 12.27
C GLY A 70 10.85 8.59 11.36
N ILE A 71 11.84 7.75 11.63
CA ILE A 71 13.01 7.58 10.77
C ILE A 71 13.00 6.15 10.26
N GLY A 72 12.85 6.00 8.96
CA GLY A 72 12.77 4.70 8.28
C GLY A 72 13.87 4.49 7.27
N TYR A 73 14.28 3.23 7.14
CA TYR A 73 15.26 2.74 6.19
C TYR A 73 14.63 1.59 5.40
N ILE A 74 14.85 1.57 4.10
CA ILE A 74 14.43 0.49 3.21
C ILE A 74 15.63 0.05 2.39
N TYR A 75 15.79 -1.25 2.24
CA TYR A 75 16.74 -1.87 1.32
C TYR A 75 15.99 -2.90 0.49
N ALA A 76 16.06 -2.81 -0.84
CA ALA A 76 15.29 -3.67 -1.74
C ALA A 76 16.19 -4.30 -2.82
N SER A 77 16.55 -5.57 -2.65
CA SER A 77 17.30 -6.32 -3.65
C SER A 77 16.35 -6.94 -4.66
N THR A 78 16.44 -6.53 -5.93
CA THR A 78 15.63 -7.04 -7.05
C THR A 78 16.50 -7.24 -8.29
N HIS A 79 16.13 -8.20 -9.15
CA HIS A 79 16.86 -8.43 -10.41
C HIS A 79 16.67 -7.29 -11.43
N ALA A 80 15.51 -6.64 -11.40
CA ALA A 80 15.23 -5.45 -12.19
C ALA A 80 15.34 -4.18 -11.32
N PRO A 81 15.87 -3.06 -11.85
CA PRO A 81 15.90 -1.81 -11.10
C PRO A 81 14.47 -1.33 -10.80
N ILE A 82 14.26 -0.89 -9.56
CA ILE A 82 12.96 -0.39 -9.10
C ILE A 82 12.78 1.04 -9.61
N ASP A 83 11.83 1.26 -10.53
CA ASP A 83 11.43 2.61 -10.96
C ASP A 83 10.29 3.14 -10.07
N PHE A 84 10.62 4.08 -9.18
CA PHE A 84 9.67 4.78 -8.31
C PHE A 84 9.42 6.24 -8.75
N GLY A 85 9.94 6.64 -9.92
CA GLY A 85 9.96 8.01 -10.39
C GLY A 85 11.05 8.82 -9.68
N LYS A 86 12.04 9.31 -10.45
CA LYS A 86 13.21 10.06 -9.94
C LYS A 86 12.87 11.14 -8.90
N SER A 87 11.72 11.78 -9.05
CA SER A 87 11.21 12.77 -8.10
C SER A 87 9.69 12.68 -7.99
N SER A 88 9.19 13.14 -6.84
CA SER A 88 7.77 13.42 -6.58
C SER A 88 7.09 14.33 -7.62
N LYS A 89 7.86 15.10 -8.39
CA LYS A 89 7.35 15.83 -9.56
C LYS A 89 6.93 14.91 -10.71
N ASP A 90 7.73 13.89 -11.01
CA ASP A 90 7.61 13.09 -12.24
C ASP A 90 6.79 11.81 -12.04
N VAL A 91 6.59 11.38 -10.78
CA VAL A 91 5.78 10.20 -10.46
C VAL A 91 4.34 10.33 -10.96
N LYS A 92 3.77 9.28 -11.55
CA LYS A 92 2.38 9.32 -12.01
C LYS A 92 1.45 9.27 -10.80
N LEU A 93 0.55 10.24 -10.70
CA LEU A 93 -0.35 10.37 -9.54
C LEU A 93 -1.19 9.09 -9.31
N LYS A 94 -1.56 8.38 -10.39
CA LYS A 94 -2.28 7.10 -10.37
C LYS A 94 -1.55 5.95 -9.67
N GLU A 95 -0.23 6.04 -9.52
CA GLU A 95 0.62 5.02 -8.90
C GLU A 95 0.79 5.28 -7.39
N VAL A 96 0.73 6.55 -6.97
CA VAL A 96 0.89 6.98 -5.56
C VAL A 96 -0.45 7.11 -4.84
N ILE A 97 -1.53 7.38 -5.57
CA ILE A 97 -2.87 7.49 -5.01
C ILE A 97 -3.57 6.13 -5.00
N GLU A 98 -4.12 5.78 -3.84
CA GLU A 98 -5.05 4.67 -3.71
C GLU A 98 -6.29 4.97 -4.54
N ARG A 99 -6.68 4.09 -5.45
CA ARG A 99 -7.74 4.39 -6.42
C ARG A 99 -8.52 3.14 -6.77
N PHE A 100 -9.68 3.36 -7.37
CA PHE A 100 -10.39 2.28 -8.04
C PHE A 100 -9.52 1.65 -9.13
N ARG A 101 -9.32 0.34 -9.01
CA ARG A 101 -8.65 -0.51 -10.01
C ARG A 101 -9.51 -1.73 -10.25
N ILE A 102 -9.59 -2.14 -11.52
CA ILE A 102 -10.07 -3.48 -11.88
C ILE A 102 -8.89 -4.41 -11.60
N VAL A 103 -9.12 -5.46 -10.83
CA VAL A 103 -8.09 -6.48 -10.59
C VAL A 103 -7.77 -7.14 -11.92
N GLU A 104 -6.51 -7.02 -12.34
CA GLU A 104 -6.04 -7.60 -13.59
C GLU A 104 -6.19 -9.12 -13.56
N ALA A 105 -6.34 -9.71 -14.75
CA ALA A 105 -6.31 -11.15 -14.92
C ALA A 105 -5.04 -11.72 -14.24
N PRO A 106 -5.11 -12.92 -13.64
CA PRO A 106 -3.94 -13.56 -13.10
C PRO A 106 -2.89 -13.68 -14.20
N ARG A 107 -1.76 -12.99 -14.03
CA ARG A 107 -0.66 -13.08 -14.98
C ARG A 107 -0.15 -14.51 -14.91
N LYS A 108 -0.12 -15.21 -16.05
CA LYS A 108 0.69 -16.43 -16.12
C LYS A 108 2.12 -16.01 -15.81
N LEU A 109 2.82 -16.83 -15.03
CA LEU A 109 4.26 -16.71 -14.87
C LEU A 109 4.84 -16.53 -16.28
N PRO A 110 5.76 -15.57 -16.50
CA PRO A 110 6.50 -15.56 -17.74
C PRO A 110 7.03 -16.99 -17.93
N PRO A 111 6.84 -17.60 -19.11
CA PRO A 111 7.42 -18.92 -19.36
C PRO A 111 8.86 -18.80 -18.91
N GLN A 112 9.25 -19.67 -17.97
CA GLN A 112 10.62 -19.76 -17.52
C GLN A 112 11.40 -19.91 -18.80
N ALA A 113 12.07 -18.83 -19.24
CA ALA A 113 12.70 -18.76 -20.56
C ALA A 113 13.41 -20.08 -20.74
N ASP A 114 13.02 -20.82 -21.79
CA ASP A 114 13.45 -22.19 -22.02
C ASP A 114 14.90 -22.25 -21.60
N GLN A 115 15.20 -22.99 -20.52
CA GLN A 115 16.57 -23.07 -20.03
C GLN A 115 17.37 -23.58 -21.21
N GLU A 116 18.12 -22.71 -21.90
CA GLU A 116 18.92 -23.13 -23.03
C GLU A 116 19.99 -24.04 -22.43
N TYR A 117 19.95 -25.32 -22.82
CA TYR A 117 20.90 -26.31 -22.35
C TYR A 117 22.03 -26.38 -23.37
N TYR A 118 23.26 -26.32 -22.91
CA TYR A 118 24.43 -26.62 -23.72
C TYR A 118 25.09 -27.91 -23.22
N TRP A 119 25.61 -28.70 -24.17
CA TRP A 119 26.25 -29.98 -23.87
C TRP A 119 27.76 -29.80 -23.78
N LEU A 120 28.36 -30.15 -22.65
CA LEU A 120 29.81 -30.21 -22.46
C LEU A 120 30.20 -31.66 -22.14
N ALA A 121 31.06 -32.25 -22.97
CA ALA A 121 31.60 -33.61 -22.74
C ALA A 121 30.55 -34.71 -22.47
N GLY A 122 29.34 -34.59 -23.02
CA GLY A 122 28.25 -35.55 -22.81
C GLY A 122 27.40 -35.28 -21.55
N GLU A 123 27.74 -34.26 -20.76
CA GLU A 123 26.94 -33.77 -19.65
C GLU A 123 26.11 -32.55 -20.06
N ARG A 124 24.86 -32.52 -19.59
CA ARG A 124 23.89 -31.45 -19.86
C ARG A 124 24.13 -30.32 -18.85
N HIS A 125 24.61 -29.17 -19.31
CA HIS A 125 24.72 -27.95 -18.53
C HIS A 125 23.59 -26.98 -18.91
N ALA A 126 22.94 -26.38 -17.91
CA ALA A 126 22.02 -25.27 -18.15
C ALA A 126 22.85 -24.00 -18.39
N GLU A 127 22.52 -23.19 -19.41
CA GLU A 127 23.12 -21.87 -19.56
C GLU A 127 22.94 -21.07 -18.26
N PRO A 128 24.00 -20.42 -17.76
CA PRO A 128 23.81 -19.40 -16.76
C PRO A 128 23.00 -18.30 -17.42
N SER A 129 21.70 -18.19 -17.10
CA SER A 129 20.92 -17.04 -17.58
C SER A 129 21.67 -15.77 -17.18
N PRO A 130 21.64 -14.70 -17.97
CA PRO A 130 22.30 -13.43 -17.63
C PRO A 130 21.76 -12.80 -16.33
N THR A 131 20.77 -13.45 -15.70
CA THR A 131 20.13 -13.17 -14.42
C THR A 131 20.67 -14.04 -13.27
N GLN A 132 21.82 -14.71 -13.43
CA GLN A 132 22.49 -15.52 -12.40
C GLN A 132 23.45 -14.71 -11.49
N ASP A 133 23.11 -13.47 -11.13
CA ASP A 133 23.53 -13.04 -9.80
C ASP A 133 22.62 -13.77 -8.83
N GLY A 134 23.15 -14.75 -8.11
CA GLY A 134 22.44 -15.56 -7.10
C GLY A 134 21.90 -14.75 -5.90
N SER A 135 21.77 -13.43 -6.04
CA SER A 135 21.12 -12.54 -5.09
C SER A 135 19.63 -12.86 -5.06
N ALA A 136 19.16 -13.39 -3.93
CA ALA A 136 17.73 -13.56 -3.71
C ALA A 136 17.00 -12.21 -3.78
N GLU A 137 15.76 -12.21 -4.27
CA GLU A 137 14.87 -11.04 -4.19
C GLU A 137 14.34 -10.90 -2.76
N TYR A 138 14.69 -9.80 -2.10
CA TYR A 138 14.19 -9.49 -0.76
C TYR A 138 14.11 -7.99 -0.52
N LEU A 139 13.20 -7.59 0.36
CA LEU A 139 13.06 -6.22 0.83
C LEU A 139 13.07 -6.21 2.35
N VAL A 140 13.87 -5.31 2.91
CA VAL A 140 13.97 -5.05 4.35
C VAL A 140 13.54 -3.62 4.60
N TYR A 141 12.67 -3.43 5.57
CA TYR A 141 12.22 -2.14 6.05
C TYR A 141 12.36 -2.12 7.57
N GLY A 142 12.88 -1.02 8.09
CA GLY A 142 12.93 -0.74 9.53
C GLY A 142 12.58 0.72 9.77
N CYS A 143 11.73 1.00 10.76
CA CYS A 143 11.34 2.35 11.12
C CYS A 143 11.26 2.53 12.62
N MET A 144 11.93 3.56 13.13
CA MET A 144 11.90 3.94 14.53
C MET A 144 11.05 5.19 14.70
N HIS A 145 10.06 5.11 15.58
CA HIS A 145 9.17 6.23 15.94
C HIS A 145 9.71 6.96 17.18
N VAL A 146 9.83 8.28 17.10
CA VAL A 146 10.28 9.17 18.17
C VAL A 146 9.09 10.04 18.61
N PRO A 147 8.83 10.21 19.93
CA PRO A 147 9.67 9.83 21.07
C PRO A 147 9.39 8.44 21.65
N SER A 148 8.47 7.64 21.09
CA SER A 148 8.07 6.36 21.68
C SER A 148 9.15 5.28 21.64
N ALA A 149 10.21 5.48 20.84
CA ALA A 149 11.22 4.47 20.52
C ALA A 149 10.63 3.14 20.03
N ARG A 150 9.39 3.16 19.50
CA ARG A 150 8.74 2.01 18.90
C ARG A 150 9.43 1.67 17.58
N LEU A 151 9.76 0.41 17.39
CA LEU A 151 10.38 -0.10 16.18
C LEU A 151 9.35 -0.89 15.37
N ASP A 152 9.22 -0.55 14.09
CA ASP A 152 8.55 -1.36 13.08
C ASP A 152 9.60 -1.98 12.17
N ALA A 153 9.45 -3.27 11.85
CA ALA A 153 10.27 -3.94 10.87
C ALA A 153 9.41 -4.80 9.95
N LEU A 154 9.78 -4.83 8.68
CA LEU A 154 9.21 -5.73 7.68
C LEU A 154 10.34 -6.33 6.87
N TRP A 155 10.31 -7.64 6.71
CA TRP A 155 11.21 -8.39 5.85
C TRP A 155 10.39 -9.26 4.92
N THR A 156 10.58 -9.12 3.63
CA THR A 156 9.94 -10.00 2.64
C THR A 156 10.98 -10.63 1.74
N LYS A 157 10.80 -11.90 1.42
CA LYS A 157 11.69 -12.66 0.55
C LYS A 157 10.87 -13.53 -0.37
N ARG A 158 11.25 -13.55 -1.65
CA ARG A 158 10.71 -14.50 -2.61
C ARG A 158 11.40 -15.85 -2.41
N LEU A 159 10.65 -16.88 -2.03
CA LEU A 159 11.17 -18.24 -1.83
C LEU A 159 11.19 -19.03 -3.13
N SER A 160 10.19 -18.79 -3.99
CA SER A 160 10.09 -19.38 -5.33
C SER A 160 9.24 -18.46 -6.22
N PRO A 161 9.10 -18.73 -7.53
CA PRO A 161 8.25 -17.92 -8.39
C PRO A 161 6.78 -17.80 -7.91
N THR A 162 6.30 -18.79 -7.14
CA THR A 162 4.92 -18.88 -6.64
C THR A 162 4.80 -18.66 -5.13
N TRP A 163 5.90 -18.61 -4.39
CA TRP A 163 5.88 -18.50 -2.92
C TRP A 163 6.61 -17.25 -2.44
N GLN A 164 5.95 -16.51 -1.56
CA GLN A 164 6.49 -15.33 -0.91
C GLN A 164 6.36 -15.46 0.61
N LEU A 165 7.43 -15.10 1.31
CA LEU A 165 7.46 -15.00 2.77
C LEU A 165 7.50 -13.53 3.17
N ILE A 166 6.71 -13.17 4.17
CA ILE A 166 6.65 -11.85 4.78
C ILE A 166 6.75 -12.05 6.29
N LEU A 167 7.73 -11.40 6.91
CA LEU A 167 7.87 -11.29 8.37
C LEU A 167 7.64 -9.83 8.74
N THR A 168 6.83 -9.62 9.76
CA THR A 168 6.58 -8.30 10.33
C THR A 168 6.85 -8.36 11.82
N ALA A 169 7.49 -7.33 12.34
CA ALA A 169 7.78 -7.21 13.77
C ALA A 169 7.50 -5.80 14.24
N VAL A 170 6.85 -5.70 15.40
CA VAL A 170 6.58 -4.43 16.08
C VAL A 170 7.09 -4.57 17.50
N SER A 171 8.06 -3.75 17.89
CA SER A 171 8.60 -3.73 19.23
C SER A 171 8.35 -2.39 19.90
N THR A 172 7.78 -2.41 21.10
CA THR A 172 7.61 -1.24 21.95
C THR A 172 8.48 -1.39 23.19
N PRO A 173 9.43 -0.48 23.42
CA PRO A 173 10.26 -0.56 24.61
C PRO A 173 9.44 -0.24 25.88
N PRO A 174 9.83 -0.79 27.05
CA PRO A 174 9.21 -0.46 28.31
C PRO A 174 9.36 1.03 28.62
N LYS A 175 8.29 1.64 29.16
CA LYS A 175 8.30 3.04 29.59
C LYS A 175 8.60 3.11 31.07
N TYR A 176 9.87 3.22 31.43
CA TYR A 176 10.24 3.47 32.83
C TYR A 176 10.24 4.99 33.11
N PRO A 177 9.60 5.46 34.19
CA PRO A 177 9.83 6.82 34.64
C PRO A 177 11.32 6.98 34.99
N ILE A 178 11.94 8.08 34.58
CA ILE A 178 13.39 8.33 34.80
C ILE A 178 13.78 8.15 36.27
N ASN A 179 12.87 8.50 37.19
CA ASN A 179 13.06 8.35 38.63
C ASN A 179 13.20 6.88 39.06
N ALA A 180 12.50 5.95 38.41
CA ALA A 180 12.59 4.51 38.71
C ALA A 180 13.89 3.89 38.16
N LEU A 181 14.41 4.40 37.04
CA LEU A 181 15.74 4.00 36.55
C LEU A 181 16.84 4.51 37.47
N HIS A 182 16.70 5.73 37.99
CA HIS A 182 17.65 6.32 38.94
C HIS A 182 17.66 5.56 40.29
N SER A 183 16.48 5.19 40.83
CA SER A 183 16.39 4.41 42.06
C SER A 183 16.89 2.97 41.88
N ALA A 184 16.60 2.32 40.74
CA ALA A 184 17.13 0.99 40.42
C ALA A 184 18.66 1.01 40.24
N ALA A 185 19.21 2.03 39.59
CA ALA A 185 20.66 2.20 39.43
C ALA A 185 21.35 2.41 40.79
N LEU A 186 20.78 3.25 41.67
CA LEU A 186 21.29 3.47 43.03
C LEU A 186 21.20 2.20 43.90
N ALA A 187 20.09 1.47 43.83
CA ALA A 187 19.92 0.21 44.55
C ALA A 187 20.97 -0.82 44.12
N THR A 188 21.26 -0.91 42.81
CA THR A 188 22.28 -1.82 42.26
C THR A 188 23.69 -1.43 42.73
N GLN A 189 24.02 -0.13 42.81
CA GLN A 189 25.30 0.32 43.37
C GLN A 189 25.45 -0.04 44.86
N SER A 190 24.37 0.08 45.64
CA SER A 190 24.40 -0.25 47.08
C SER A 190 24.58 -1.75 47.35
N ALA A 191 24.01 -2.62 46.50
CA ALA A 191 24.18 -4.07 46.61
C ALA A 191 25.60 -4.54 46.24
N TYR A 192 26.25 -3.90 45.26
CA TYR A 192 27.65 -4.17 44.94
C TYR A 192 28.62 -3.72 46.05
N ALA A 193 28.27 -2.67 46.79
CA ALA A 193 29.09 -2.19 47.91
C ALA A 193 29.03 -3.12 49.15
N SER A 194 27.91 -3.81 49.39
CA SER A 194 27.76 -4.71 50.55
C SER A 194 28.31 -6.13 50.34
N GLY A 195 28.60 -6.54 49.10
CA GLY A 195 29.12 -7.88 48.77
C GLY A 195 30.61 -8.12 49.06
N SER A 196 31.35 -7.13 49.57
CA SER A 196 32.82 -7.20 49.73
C SER A 196 33.33 -7.59 51.13
N LYS A 197 32.46 -8.00 52.07
CA LYS A 197 32.89 -8.46 53.41
C LYS A 197 32.07 -9.65 53.93
N SER A 198 32.42 -10.86 53.51
CA SER A 198 32.24 -12.06 54.35
C SER A 198 33.31 -13.09 54.01
N GLY A 199 34.51 -12.89 54.55
CA GLY A 199 35.56 -13.90 54.61
C GLY A 199 35.31 -14.88 55.75
N MET A 200 35.41 -16.17 55.43
CA MET A 200 35.81 -17.32 56.26
C MET A 200 35.72 -17.20 57.79
N ALA A 201 34.79 -17.97 58.37
CA ALA A 201 35.05 -18.78 59.57
C ALA A 201 34.01 -19.93 59.63
N GLY A 202 34.49 -21.17 59.55
CA GLY A 202 33.67 -22.37 59.61
C GLY A 202 33.27 -22.74 61.03
N SER A 203 32.16 -23.46 61.15
CA SER A 203 32.01 -24.52 62.15
C SER A 203 30.96 -25.50 61.66
N VAL A 204 31.30 -26.78 61.82
CA VAL A 204 30.62 -27.96 61.31
C VAL A 204 29.85 -28.56 62.48
N ASP A 205 28.57 -28.89 62.32
CA ASP A 205 27.88 -29.96 63.04
C ASP A 205 26.49 -30.17 62.40
N ARG A 206 26.30 -31.25 61.64
CA ARG A 206 25.93 -32.62 62.03
C ARG A 206 24.42 -32.80 62.20
N LEU A 207 23.92 -33.65 61.30
CA LEU A 207 22.57 -34.19 61.21
C LEU A 207 22.28 -35.10 62.41
N ASP A 208 21.09 -34.99 62.97
CA ASP A 208 20.37 -36.14 63.51
C ASP A 208 18.87 -35.96 63.24
N ALA A 209 18.30 -36.98 62.60
CA ALA A 209 16.90 -37.10 62.25
C ALA A 209 16.25 -38.12 63.19
N SER A 210 15.27 -37.70 63.97
CA SER A 210 14.28 -38.55 64.64
C SER A 210 13.24 -37.66 65.30
N GLY A 211 11.94 -37.93 65.09
CA GLY A 211 10.90 -37.35 65.93
C GLY A 211 9.66 -36.91 65.17
N THR A 212 8.71 -37.83 65.10
CA THR A 212 7.30 -37.66 64.75
C THR A 212 6.55 -36.59 65.59
N LEU A 213 5.44 -36.11 65.02
CA LEU A 213 4.20 -35.59 65.63
C LEU A 213 4.02 -34.06 65.84
N SER A 214 3.05 -33.55 65.06
CA SER A 214 1.90 -32.71 65.44
C SER A 214 2.08 -31.43 66.28
N SER A 215 1.65 -30.33 65.64
CA SER A 215 0.90 -29.18 66.18
C SER A 215 1.25 -28.63 67.56
N SER A 216 1.78 -27.41 67.59
CA SER A 216 1.11 -26.31 68.29
C SER A 216 1.70 -24.95 67.94
N THR A 217 0.78 -24.02 67.78
CA THR A 217 0.91 -22.60 67.51
C THR A 217 1.77 -21.89 68.55
N ILE A 218 2.83 -21.19 68.12
CA ILE A 218 3.35 -20.03 68.84
C ILE A 218 3.64 -18.93 67.82
N SER A 219 2.82 -17.89 67.91
CA SER A 219 2.94 -16.61 67.21
C SER A 219 4.28 -15.96 67.53
N SER A 220 5.13 -15.78 66.52
CA SER A 220 6.22 -14.80 66.56
C SER A 220 6.03 -13.85 65.39
N SER A 221 5.99 -12.57 65.74
CA SER A 221 5.78 -11.44 64.85
C SER A 221 6.97 -11.27 63.91
N THR A 222 6.95 -11.99 62.79
CA THR A 222 7.79 -11.68 61.64
C THR A 222 7.04 -10.63 60.84
N ALA A 223 7.54 -9.40 60.86
CA ALA A 223 7.19 -8.40 59.86
C ALA A 223 7.45 -9.03 58.49
N THR A 224 6.37 -9.45 57.84
CA THR A 224 6.37 -9.78 56.42
C THR A 224 6.75 -8.51 55.70
N GLN A 225 8.04 -8.35 55.38
CA GLN A 225 8.43 -7.60 54.20
C GLN A 225 7.78 -8.32 53.02
N GLN A 226 6.55 -7.90 52.71
CA GLN A 226 5.98 -8.04 51.39
C GLN A 226 7.03 -7.49 50.42
N PRO A 227 7.37 -8.22 49.33
CA PRO A 227 8.17 -7.62 48.28
C PRO A 227 7.42 -6.37 47.83
N VAL A 228 8.03 -5.19 48.07
CA VAL A 228 7.45 -3.90 47.69
C VAL A 228 7.18 -4.00 46.20
N ALA A 229 5.90 -3.93 45.86
CA ALA A 229 5.37 -4.34 44.59
C ALA A 229 6.09 -3.62 43.44
N ALA A 230 6.31 -4.36 42.36
CA ALA A 230 6.70 -3.88 41.04
C ALA A 230 5.60 -3.02 40.37
N SER A 231 4.90 -2.20 41.14
CA SER A 231 3.79 -1.35 40.70
C SER A 231 4.25 0.05 40.25
N ASP A 232 5.53 0.38 40.41
CA ASP A 232 6.10 1.69 40.04
C ASP A 232 6.99 1.65 38.77
N LEU A 233 7.15 0.45 38.20
CA LEU A 233 7.77 0.24 36.90
C LEU A 233 6.63 0.27 35.87
N GLY A 234 6.66 1.20 34.92
CA GLY A 234 5.62 1.29 33.88
C GLY A 234 5.46 -0.01 33.07
N PRO A 235 4.47 -0.08 32.15
CA PRO A 235 4.14 -1.31 31.44
C PRO A 235 5.39 -1.91 30.78
N ALA A 236 5.55 -3.23 30.93
CA ALA A 236 6.61 -3.99 30.26
C ALA A 236 6.54 -3.75 28.75
N GLY A 237 7.70 -3.69 28.10
CA GLY A 237 7.75 -3.59 26.65
C GLY A 237 7.14 -4.83 26.01
N SER A 238 6.55 -4.67 24.83
CA SER A 238 5.99 -5.79 24.06
C SER A 238 6.68 -5.91 22.71
N THR A 239 6.88 -7.13 22.24
CA THR A 239 7.36 -7.40 20.88
C THR A 239 6.41 -8.39 20.22
N ASN A 240 5.72 -7.92 19.20
CA ASN A 240 4.80 -8.72 18.41
C ASN A 240 5.48 -9.10 17.09
N LEU A 241 5.45 -10.38 16.76
CA LEU A 241 6.02 -10.92 15.52
C LEU A 241 4.94 -11.69 14.77
N GLN A 242 4.79 -11.40 13.50
CA GLN A 242 3.86 -12.09 12.61
C GLN A 242 4.59 -12.60 11.37
N LEU A 243 4.38 -13.88 11.08
CA LEU A 243 4.85 -14.58 9.90
C LEU A 243 3.69 -14.78 8.93
N THR A 244 3.89 -14.48 7.66
CA THR A 244 2.90 -14.67 6.59
C THR A 244 3.56 -15.34 5.39
N LEU A 245 3.03 -16.48 4.99
CA LEU A 245 3.47 -17.27 3.85
C LEU A 245 2.36 -17.27 2.79
N GLN A 246 2.65 -16.69 1.64
CA GLN A 246 1.72 -16.54 0.52
C GLN A 246 2.13 -17.45 -0.64
N ARG A 247 1.13 -18.04 -1.30
CA ARG A 247 1.30 -18.80 -2.53
C ARG A 247 0.33 -18.32 -3.59
N ASP A 248 0.86 -17.88 -4.73
CA ASP A 248 0.07 -17.46 -5.89
C ASP A 248 0.30 -18.43 -7.06
N THR A 249 -0.79 -18.99 -7.58
CA THR A 249 -0.81 -19.83 -8.79
C THR A 249 -1.63 -19.19 -9.92
N GLY A 250 -2.03 -17.93 -9.72
CA GLY A 250 -2.94 -17.18 -10.56
C GLY A 250 -4.41 -17.53 -10.31
N ARG A 251 -4.80 -18.81 -10.49
CA ARG A 251 -6.18 -19.25 -10.21
C ARG A 251 -6.46 -19.31 -8.72
N TRP A 252 -5.51 -19.83 -7.95
CA TRP A 252 -5.59 -19.91 -6.50
C TRP A 252 -4.55 -18.99 -5.88
N PHE A 253 -4.99 -18.24 -4.87
CA PHE A 253 -4.12 -17.55 -3.94
C PHE A 253 -4.39 -18.09 -2.54
N THR A 254 -3.37 -18.60 -1.87
CA THR A 254 -3.47 -19.12 -0.49
C THR A 254 -2.47 -18.43 0.42
N GLU A 255 -2.90 -18.08 1.63
CA GLU A 255 -2.09 -17.39 2.62
C GLU A 255 -2.19 -18.10 3.97
N TYR A 256 -1.04 -18.32 4.60
CA TYR A 256 -0.92 -18.85 5.95
C TYR A 256 -0.26 -17.78 6.82
N SER A 257 -0.88 -17.41 7.93
CA SER A 257 -0.32 -16.43 8.86
C SER A 257 -0.22 -16.99 10.27
N TYR A 258 0.82 -16.62 10.99
CA TYR A 258 1.00 -16.95 12.40
C TYR A 258 1.48 -15.71 13.16
N SER A 259 0.73 -15.31 14.19
CA SER A 259 1.14 -14.28 15.16
C SER A 259 1.63 -14.93 16.43
N VAL A 260 2.85 -14.57 16.88
CA VAL A 260 3.50 -15.17 18.05
C VAL A 260 2.83 -14.75 19.36
N ASP A 261 2.30 -13.53 19.42
CA ASP A 261 1.79 -12.91 20.66
C ASP A 261 0.53 -13.63 21.17
N ASP A 262 -0.46 -13.79 20.29
CA ASP A 262 -1.74 -14.45 20.62
C ASP A 262 -1.77 -15.92 20.19
N ALA A 263 -0.64 -16.45 19.68
CA ALA A 263 -0.58 -17.73 18.96
C ALA A 263 -1.73 -17.87 17.94
N LEU A 264 -1.96 -16.81 17.17
CA LEU A 264 -3.04 -16.68 16.20
C LEU A 264 -2.65 -17.35 14.89
N TRP A 265 -3.34 -18.42 14.53
CA TRP A 265 -3.23 -19.05 13.22
C TRP A 265 -4.26 -18.45 12.28
N GLY A 266 -3.85 -18.09 11.08
CA GLY A 266 -4.72 -17.59 10.02
C GLY A 266 -4.52 -18.36 8.73
N PHE A 267 -5.61 -18.61 8.04
CA PHE A 267 -5.64 -19.20 6.71
C PHE A 267 -6.57 -18.39 5.82
N ARG A 268 -6.09 -17.96 4.65
CA ARG A 268 -6.91 -17.30 3.63
C ARG A 268 -6.79 -18.01 2.30
N VAL A 269 -7.88 -18.03 1.54
CA VAL A 269 -7.90 -18.58 0.18
C VAL A 269 -8.77 -17.71 -0.73
N LEU A 270 -8.31 -17.49 -1.94
CA LEU A 270 -9.10 -16.90 -3.03
C LEU A 270 -8.97 -17.77 -4.27
N HIS A 271 -10.10 -18.04 -4.91
CA HIS A 271 -10.21 -18.75 -6.18
C HIS A 271 -10.81 -17.84 -7.25
N ASN A 272 -10.15 -17.74 -8.39
CA ASN A 272 -10.62 -17.00 -9.56
C ASN A 272 -11.27 -17.94 -10.57
N PHE A 273 -12.54 -17.73 -10.86
CA PHE A 273 -13.29 -18.42 -11.90
C PHE A 273 -13.09 -17.78 -13.27
N GLY A 274 -13.28 -18.59 -14.32
CA GLY A 274 -13.22 -18.18 -15.72
C GLY A 274 -11.95 -18.62 -16.45
N PRO A 275 -11.92 -18.48 -17.79
CA PRO A 275 -10.76 -18.80 -18.60
C PRO A 275 -9.54 -17.98 -18.13
N SER A 276 -8.39 -18.63 -18.02
CA SER A 276 -7.13 -17.92 -17.90
C SER A 276 -6.82 -17.41 -19.31
N ASP A 277 -7.08 -16.12 -19.59
CA ASP A 277 -6.90 -15.54 -20.92
C ASP A 277 -5.53 -15.93 -21.49
N ALA A 278 -5.59 -16.78 -22.51
CA ALA A 278 -4.50 -17.16 -23.37
C ALA A 278 -4.82 -16.55 -24.73
N VAL A 279 -4.39 -15.31 -24.94
CA VAL A 279 -4.17 -14.78 -26.29
C VAL A 279 -2.86 -14.01 -26.21
N GLU A 280 -1.76 -14.71 -26.40
CA GLU A 280 -0.60 -14.05 -26.98
C GLU A 280 -0.99 -13.65 -28.41
N PRO A 281 -0.83 -12.39 -28.82
CA PRO A 281 -0.96 -12.04 -30.22
C PRO A 281 0.28 -12.59 -30.94
N ASN A 282 0.19 -13.82 -31.46
CA ASN A 282 1.19 -14.33 -32.42
C ASN A 282 1.01 -13.58 -33.75
N PRO A 283 1.98 -12.76 -34.21
CA PRO A 283 1.90 -12.09 -35.48
C PRO A 283 2.68 -12.89 -36.53
N SER A 284 2.25 -14.11 -36.87
CA SER A 284 2.74 -14.82 -38.08
C SER A 284 2.05 -16.16 -38.29
N SER A 285 1.15 -16.23 -39.27
CA SER A 285 1.12 -17.27 -40.32
C SER A 285 -0.24 -17.27 -41.03
N SER A 286 -0.35 -16.44 -42.06
CA SER A 286 -1.18 -16.78 -43.22
C SER A 286 -0.55 -18.00 -43.89
N THR A 287 -1.25 -19.14 -43.99
CA THR A 287 -1.35 -20.01 -45.19
C THR A 287 -2.37 -21.14 -44.90
N GLU A 288 -3.15 -21.43 -45.94
CA GLU A 288 -4.24 -22.38 -46.09
C GLU A 288 -3.91 -23.84 -45.74
N ALA A 289 -4.91 -24.61 -45.29
CA ALA A 289 -5.12 -26.00 -45.71
C ALA A 289 -6.55 -26.49 -45.41
N VAL A 290 -7.22 -26.93 -46.46
CA VAL A 290 -8.55 -27.55 -46.51
C VAL A 290 -8.41 -29.08 -46.47
N ALA A 291 -9.43 -29.76 -45.89
CA ALA A 291 -9.77 -31.20 -46.01
C ALA A 291 -8.81 -32.20 -45.32
N SER A 292 -9.22 -33.34 -44.76
CA SER A 292 -10.50 -34.01 -44.56
C SER A 292 -10.27 -35.31 -43.76
N SER A 293 -11.33 -35.77 -43.09
CA SER A 293 -11.70 -37.18 -42.83
C SER A 293 -11.34 -37.87 -41.49
N SER A 294 -12.43 -38.24 -40.81
CA SER A 294 -12.72 -39.48 -40.05
C SER A 294 -11.87 -39.86 -38.85
N GLY A 295 -12.40 -40.18 -37.66
CA GLY A 295 -13.78 -40.43 -37.23
C GLY A 295 -13.79 -41.45 -36.09
N ARG A 296 -14.44 -41.10 -34.96
CA ARG A 296 -15.08 -41.96 -33.92
C ARG A 296 -15.38 -41.04 -32.70
N ILE A 297 -16.61 -40.56 -32.46
CA ILE A 297 -17.82 -41.25 -31.94
C ILE A 297 -17.42 -42.10 -30.73
N ASP A 298 -17.78 -41.83 -29.48
CA ASP A 298 -19.06 -41.45 -28.86
C ASP A 298 -18.72 -40.84 -27.47
N SER A 299 -19.30 -39.74 -26.99
CA SER A 299 -20.55 -39.84 -26.24
C SER A 299 -21.25 -38.48 -26.12
N THR A 300 -22.55 -38.56 -26.32
CA THR A 300 -23.56 -37.51 -26.29
C THR A 300 -23.80 -36.95 -24.89
N THR A 301 -23.69 -35.62 -24.73
CA THR A 301 -24.66 -34.81 -23.98
C THR A 301 -24.43 -33.31 -24.24
N GLY A 302 -25.40 -32.69 -24.93
CA GLY A 302 -25.67 -31.25 -24.84
C GLY A 302 -24.84 -30.33 -25.72
N GLN A 303 -25.17 -30.28 -27.01
CA GLN A 303 -25.06 -29.03 -27.76
C GLN A 303 -25.82 -27.92 -27.02
N THR A 304 -25.14 -26.81 -26.76
CA THR A 304 -25.78 -25.51 -26.58
C THR A 304 -24.99 -24.51 -27.44
N GLU A 305 -25.01 -24.73 -28.75
CA GLU A 305 -24.93 -23.62 -29.70
C GLU A 305 -26.32 -22.97 -29.70
N GLY A 306 -26.45 -21.86 -28.97
CA GLY A 306 -27.72 -21.14 -28.85
C GLY A 306 -27.90 -20.48 -27.49
N ASP A 307 -26.98 -19.61 -27.09
CA ASP A 307 -27.24 -18.54 -26.12
C ASP A 307 -26.32 -17.35 -26.43
N ALA A 308 -26.38 -16.89 -27.68
CA ALA A 308 -25.75 -15.64 -28.11
C ALA A 308 -26.67 -14.42 -27.98
N ASP A 309 -27.93 -14.58 -27.53
CA ASP A 309 -28.88 -13.46 -27.38
C ASP A 309 -29.94 -13.70 -26.29
N ALA A 310 -29.54 -14.32 -25.16
CA ALA A 310 -30.36 -14.36 -23.94
C ALA A 310 -29.81 -13.39 -22.89
N GLY A 311 -30.07 -12.09 -23.13
CA GLY A 311 -29.90 -11.02 -22.14
C GLY A 311 -28.51 -10.39 -22.12
N GLY A 312 -28.45 -9.09 -22.43
CA GLY A 312 -27.26 -8.25 -22.30
C GLY A 312 -26.78 -8.10 -20.83
N GLY A 313 -26.28 -9.18 -20.26
CA GLY A 313 -25.68 -9.23 -18.94
C GLY A 313 -24.22 -8.74 -18.94
N LEU A 314 -23.77 -8.23 -17.80
CA LEU A 314 -22.38 -7.80 -17.60
C LEU A 314 -21.43 -8.98 -17.79
N ARG A 315 -20.44 -8.85 -18.69
CA ARG A 315 -19.41 -9.88 -18.89
C ARG A 315 -18.27 -9.63 -17.92
N GLY A 316 -18.00 -10.59 -17.05
CA GLY A 316 -16.96 -10.43 -16.04
C GLY A 316 -16.46 -11.74 -15.45
N ARG A 317 -15.52 -11.59 -14.53
CA ARG A 317 -14.89 -12.68 -13.79
C ARG A 317 -15.46 -12.71 -12.39
N PHE A 318 -15.71 -13.93 -11.91
CA PHE A 318 -16.05 -14.19 -10.53
C PHE A 318 -14.80 -14.64 -9.77
N SER A 319 -14.64 -14.20 -8.54
CA SER A 319 -13.70 -14.71 -7.57
C SER A 319 -14.47 -15.04 -6.29
N ALA A 320 -14.13 -16.12 -5.62
CA ALA A 320 -14.68 -16.46 -4.30
C ALA A 320 -13.56 -16.85 -3.37
N GLY A 321 -13.70 -16.53 -2.08
CA GLY A 321 -12.69 -16.86 -1.10
C GLY A 321 -13.25 -16.90 0.31
N ALA A 322 -12.36 -17.26 1.23
CA ALA A 322 -12.64 -17.34 2.65
C ALA A 322 -11.38 -17.07 3.47
N GLU A 323 -11.58 -16.64 4.71
CA GLU A 323 -10.54 -16.57 5.73
C GLU A 323 -11.02 -17.18 7.04
N VAL A 324 -10.09 -17.84 7.74
CA VAL A 324 -10.30 -18.47 9.04
C VAL A 324 -9.15 -18.06 9.96
N PHE A 325 -9.48 -17.65 11.18
CA PHE A 325 -8.52 -17.36 12.23
C PHE A 325 -8.83 -18.16 13.48
N VAL A 326 -7.81 -18.65 14.17
CA VAL A 326 -7.94 -19.35 15.45
C VAL A 326 -6.83 -18.88 16.39
N SER A 327 -7.22 -18.27 17.50
CA SER A 327 -6.32 -17.90 18.59
C SER A 327 -6.37 -18.96 19.69
N THR A 328 -5.24 -19.58 20.00
CA THR A 328 -5.19 -20.56 21.09
C THR A 328 -5.07 -19.90 22.46
N VAL A 329 -4.47 -18.70 22.52
CA VAL A 329 -4.33 -17.92 23.76
C VAL A 329 -5.67 -17.31 24.16
N GLU A 330 -6.36 -16.65 23.22
CA GLU A 330 -7.66 -16.01 23.49
C GLU A 330 -8.83 -17.00 23.44
N LYS A 331 -8.60 -18.22 22.92
CA LYS A 331 -9.64 -19.22 22.68
C LYS A 331 -10.77 -18.68 21.78
N SER A 332 -10.39 -17.88 20.80
CA SER A 332 -11.29 -17.22 19.86
C SER A 332 -11.09 -17.77 18.45
N ALA A 333 -12.14 -17.71 17.63
CA ALA A 333 -12.08 -18.05 16.21
C ALA A 333 -12.83 -17.00 15.39
N GLY A 334 -12.37 -16.77 14.18
CA GLY A 334 -12.98 -15.88 13.20
C GLY A 334 -13.15 -16.59 11.86
N LEU A 335 -14.23 -16.29 11.16
CA LEU A 335 -14.52 -16.82 9.83
C LEU A 335 -15.15 -15.72 8.99
N SER A 336 -14.70 -15.58 7.75
CA SER A 336 -15.38 -14.76 6.74
C SER A 336 -15.31 -15.44 5.38
N THR A 337 -16.37 -15.28 4.59
CA THR A 337 -16.43 -15.68 3.19
C THR A 337 -16.76 -14.47 2.33
N GLY A 338 -16.33 -14.49 1.08
CA GLY A 338 -16.60 -13.38 0.19
C GLY A 338 -16.53 -13.76 -1.28
N ILE A 339 -17.30 -13.02 -2.08
CA ILE A 339 -17.34 -13.13 -3.53
C ILE A 339 -17.09 -11.76 -4.15
N ARG A 340 -16.45 -11.77 -5.32
CA ARG A 340 -16.17 -10.59 -6.13
C ARG A 340 -16.51 -10.88 -7.59
N PHE A 341 -17.29 -10.01 -8.20
CA PHE A 341 -17.46 -9.93 -9.63
C PHE A 341 -16.70 -8.71 -10.16
N SER A 342 -16.00 -8.86 -11.27
CA SER A 342 -15.28 -7.76 -11.93
C SER A 342 -15.48 -7.85 -13.44
N THR A 343 -15.91 -6.75 -14.07
CA THR A 343 -16.07 -6.71 -15.54
C THR A 343 -14.73 -6.90 -16.23
N LEU A 344 -14.71 -7.67 -17.30
CA LEU A 344 -13.53 -7.79 -18.15
C LEU A 344 -13.32 -6.48 -18.92
N PRO A 345 -12.11 -5.92 -18.96
CA PRO A 345 -11.81 -4.84 -19.89
C PRO A 345 -11.94 -5.40 -21.31
N ASP A 346 -12.74 -4.76 -22.15
CA ASP A 346 -12.77 -5.07 -23.58
C ASP A 346 -11.35 -4.91 -24.16
N SER A 347 -11.00 -5.76 -25.13
CA SER A 347 -9.66 -5.96 -25.71
C SER A 347 -8.77 -4.70 -25.83
N PRO A 348 -7.44 -4.84 -25.72
CA PRO A 348 -6.53 -3.71 -25.69
C PRO A 348 -6.56 -2.94 -27.02
N VAL A 349 -6.94 -1.67 -26.95
CA VAL A 349 -6.27 -0.56 -27.65
C VAL A 349 -6.02 -0.79 -29.16
N ILE A 350 -7.08 -0.91 -29.96
CA ILE A 350 -6.97 -0.59 -31.41
C ILE A 350 -7.53 0.81 -31.71
N ALA A 351 -8.29 1.42 -30.80
CA ALA A 351 -8.70 2.82 -30.94
C ALA A 351 -8.81 3.53 -29.58
N PRO A 352 -8.15 4.67 -29.36
CA PRO A 352 -8.36 5.52 -28.18
C PRO A 352 -9.78 6.13 -28.09
N ASP A 353 -10.60 5.94 -29.13
CA ASP A 353 -11.96 6.47 -29.29
C ASP A 353 -13.07 5.43 -29.04
N ALA A 354 -12.75 4.16 -28.78
CA ALA A 354 -13.77 3.16 -28.49
C ALA A 354 -14.35 3.38 -27.09
N VAL A 355 -15.61 3.80 -27.02
CA VAL A 355 -16.39 3.77 -25.77
C VAL A 355 -16.46 2.30 -25.34
N PRO A 356 -16.02 1.94 -24.13
CA PRO A 356 -16.10 0.55 -23.69
C PRO A 356 -17.56 0.12 -23.71
N SER A 357 -17.83 -1.10 -24.18
CA SER A 357 -19.20 -1.61 -24.29
C SER A 357 -19.88 -1.70 -22.92
N GLN A 358 -19.07 -1.88 -21.87
CA GLN A 358 -19.49 -1.89 -20.48
C GLN A 358 -18.59 -1.00 -19.60
N PRO A 359 -19.16 -0.24 -18.65
CA PRO A 359 -18.35 0.51 -17.70
C PRO A 359 -17.61 -0.46 -16.76
N PRO A 360 -16.32 -0.24 -16.49
CA PRO A 360 -15.57 -0.93 -15.44
C PRO A 360 -16.33 -1.00 -14.13
N THR A 361 -16.75 -2.20 -13.73
CA THR A 361 -17.60 -2.43 -12.56
C THR A 361 -17.04 -3.56 -11.71
N VAL A 362 -17.05 -3.37 -10.40
CA VAL A 362 -16.68 -4.37 -9.39
C VAL A 362 -17.81 -4.47 -8.37
N ILE A 363 -18.28 -5.68 -8.13
CA ILE A 363 -19.31 -6.00 -7.14
C ILE A 363 -18.69 -6.95 -6.13
N THR A 364 -18.78 -6.65 -4.85
CA THR A 364 -18.25 -7.50 -3.78
C THR A 364 -19.33 -7.78 -2.76
N ALA A 365 -19.41 -9.01 -2.28
CA ALA A 365 -20.24 -9.37 -1.14
C ALA A 365 -19.40 -10.18 -0.15
N THR A 366 -19.41 -9.81 1.12
CA THR A 366 -18.68 -10.50 2.18
C THR A 366 -19.63 -10.82 3.33
N LEU A 367 -19.50 -12.02 3.87
CA LEU A 367 -20.27 -12.52 5.00
C LEU A 367 -19.31 -12.90 6.13
N ASN A 368 -19.56 -12.39 7.31
CA ASN A 368 -19.00 -12.90 8.56
C ASN A 368 -20.13 -13.60 9.32
N PRO A 369 -20.28 -14.93 9.19
CA PRO A 369 -21.40 -15.66 9.77
C PRO A 369 -21.36 -15.68 11.29
N MET A 370 -20.18 -15.56 11.92
CA MET A 370 -20.06 -15.55 13.37
C MET A 370 -20.56 -14.26 14.00
N MET A 371 -20.32 -13.11 13.35
CA MET A 371 -20.79 -11.81 13.82
C MET A 371 -22.13 -11.39 13.18
N GLY A 372 -22.66 -12.17 12.24
CA GLY A 372 -23.88 -11.85 11.50
C GLY A 372 -23.72 -10.66 10.55
N HIS A 373 -22.49 -10.26 10.20
CA HIS A 373 -22.23 -9.08 9.38
C HIS A 373 -22.20 -9.43 7.90
N LEU A 374 -23.10 -8.85 7.12
CA LEU A 374 -23.17 -8.92 5.67
C LEU A 374 -22.80 -7.55 5.09
N SER A 375 -21.81 -7.51 4.20
CA SER A 375 -21.45 -6.30 3.47
C SER A 375 -21.58 -6.54 1.97
N THR A 376 -22.20 -5.61 1.27
CA THR A 376 -22.31 -5.62 -0.19
C THR A 376 -21.85 -4.29 -0.75
N ALA A 377 -20.99 -4.29 -1.75
CA ALA A 377 -20.50 -3.06 -2.37
C ALA A 377 -20.54 -3.16 -3.89
N TYR A 378 -20.92 -2.05 -4.51
CA TYR A 378 -21.01 -1.87 -5.95
C TYR A 378 -20.17 -0.64 -6.31
N ALA A 379 -19.10 -0.83 -7.08
CA ALA A 379 -18.21 0.23 -7.53
C ALA A 379 -18.17 0.23 -9.07
N ALA A 380 -18.44 1.38 -9.68
CA ALA A 380 -18.47 1.51 -11.13
C ALA A 380 -17.85 2.82 -11.60
N ARG A 381 -17.10 2.74 -12.70
CA ARG A 381 -16.56 3.90 -13.40
C ARG A 381 -17.62 4.47 -14.33
N MET A 382 -18.40 5.43 -13.83
CA MET A 382 -19.51 6.06 -14.55
C MET A 382 -19.05 7.00 -15.67
N ALA A 383 -17.86 7.59 -15.53
CA ALA A 383 -17.26 8.42 -16.57
C ALA A 383 -15.74 8.21 -16.63
N ARG A 384 -15.08 8.82 -17.62
CA ARG A 384 -13.63 8.71 -17.78
C ARG A 384 -12.86 9.06 -16.51
N ASP A 385 -13.31 10.10 -15.80
CA ASP A 385 -12.63 10.62 -14.62
C ASP A 385 -13.50 10.58 -13.36
N VAL A 386 -14.66 9.90 -13.42
CA VAL A 386 -15.57 9.75 -12.29
C VAL A 386 -15.79 8.27 -11.99
N VAL A 387 -15.55 7.88 -10.75
CA VAL A 387 -15.89 6.56 -10.21
C VAL A 387 -16.83 6.76 -9.03
N VAL A 388 -17.88 5.95 -8.95
CA VAL A 388 -18.87 5.99 -7.87
C VAL A 388 -18.90 4.63 -7.20
N CYS A 389 -19.09 4.61 -5.89
CA CYS A 389 -19.29 3.41 -5.12
C CYS A 389 -20.44 3.56 -4.12
N SER A 390 -21.21 2.50 -3.96
CA SER A 390 -22.22 2.33 -2.92
C SER A 390 -21.91 1.06 -2.15
N ARG A 391 -21.93 1.12 -0.82
CA ARG A 391 -21.77 -0.02 0.09
C ARG A 391 -22.94 -0.06 1.06
N PHE A 392 -23.53 -1.24 1.21
CA PHE A 392 -24.59 -1.53 2.16
C PHE A 392 -24.08 -2.60 3.12
N ASP A 393 -24.00 -2.23 4.40
CA ASP A 393 -23.63 -3.08 5.51
C ASP A 393 -24.88 -3.40 6.33
N PHE A 394 -25.05 -4.66 6.70
CA PHE A 394 -26.19 -5.15 7.45
C PHE A 394 -25.73 -6.16 8.50
N ASN A 395 -26.21 -5.98 9.72
CA ASN A 395 -25.99 -6.94 10.81
C ASN A 395 -27.27 -7.73 11.08
N VAL A 396 -27.23 -9.04 10.83
CA VAL A 396 -28.37 -9.96 10.98
C VAL A 396 -28.83 -10.07 12.45
N TYR A 397 -27.93 -9.88 13.42
CA TYR A 397 -28.27 -10.02 14.84
C TYR A 397 -28.83 -8.74 15.45
N SER A 398 -28.35 -7.56 15.03
CA SER A 398 -28.85 -6.27 15.53
C SER A 398 -29.89 -5.60 14.63
N TYR A 399 -30.07 -6.10 13.39
CA TYR A 399 -30.85 -5.45 12.32
C TYR A 399 -30.37 -4.03 12.00
N GLU A 400 -29.16 -3.67 12.42
CA GLU A 400 -28.55 -2.40 12.05
C GLU A 400 -28.12 -2.45 10.60
N SER A 401 -28.42 -1.37 9.88
CA SER A 401 -27.98 -1.18 8.50
C SER A 401 -27.26 0.15 8.36
N GLU A 402 -26.17 0.15 7.61
CA GLU A 402 -25.47 1.35 7.21
C GLU A 402 -25.39 1.36 5.68
N TRP A 403 -25.78 2.50 5.10
CA TRP A 403 -25.59 2.73 3.67
C TRP A 403 -24.59 3.86 3.49
N THR A 404 -23.52 3.56 2.76
CA THR A 404 -22.44 4.47 2.45
C THR A 404 -22.32 4.67 0.95
N VAL A 405 -22.25 5.91 0.52
CA VAL A 405 -22.01 6.29 -0.89
C VAL A 405 -20.77 7.16 -0.96
N GLY A 406 -19.97 6.98 -2.01
CA GLY A 406 -18.82 7.82 -2.28
C GLY A 406 -18.46 7.90 -3.75
N ALA A 407 -17.63 8.88 -4.06
CA ALA A 407 -17.18 9.15 -5.42
C ALA A 407 -15.71 9.58 -5.43
N GLU A 408 -15.02 9.23 -6.51
CA GLU A 408 -13.66 9.62 -6.84
C GLU A 408 -13.69 10.37 -8.17
N TYR A 409 -13.20 11.62 -8.17
CA TYR A 409 -13.17 12.50 -9.34
C TYR A 409 -11.74 12.95 -9.66
N TRP A 410 -11.24 12.63 -10.86
CA TRP A 410 -9.90 12.98 -11.31
C TRP A 410 -9.88 14.36 -11.97
N LEU A 411 -9.04 15.24 -11.44
CA LEU A 411 -8.82 16.59 -11.94
C LEU A 411 -7.72 16.58 -13.00
N ARG A 412 -7.95 17.29 -14.10
CA ARG A 412 -7.00 17.44 -15.21
C ARG A 412 -6.59 18.89 -15.38
N ALA A 413 -5.38 19.10 -15.87
CA ALA A 413 -4.91 20.44 -16.20
C ALA A 413 -5.76 21.05 -17.31
N ALA A 414 -6.24 22.27 -17.08
CA ALA A 414 -6.84 23.06 -18.15
C ALA A 414 -5.76 23.37 -19.20
N LYS A 415 -6.12 23.29 -20.48
CA LYS A 415 -5.24 23.72 -21.56
C LYS A 415 -4.95 25.22 -21.35
N PRO A 416 -3.68 25.67 -21.29
CA PRO A 416 -3.40 27.10 -21.28
C PRO A 416 -4.00 27.72 -22.55
N PRO A 417 -4.64 28.89 -22.46
CA PRO A 417 -5.16 29.57 -23.65
C PRO A 417 -3.97 29.76 -24.60
N SER A 418 -4.08 29.21 -25.80
CA SER A 418 -3.08 29.45 -26.85
C SER A 418 -2.96 30.97 -27.01
N PRO A 419 -1.75 31.55 -26.98
CA PRO A 419 -1.60 32.97 -27.24
C PRO A 419 -2.22 33.23 -28.61
N THR A 420 -3.33 33.97 -28.61
CA THR A 420 -3.96 34.43 -29.84
C THR A 420 -2.87 35.18 -30.59
N ALA A 421 -2.48 34.65 -31.74
CA ALA A 421 -1.57 35.32 -32.65
C ALA A 421 -2.21 36.65 -33.02
N THR A 422 -1.85 37.68 -32.26
CA THR A 422 -2.18 39.06 -32.59
C THR A 422 -1.25 39.37 -33.74
N MET A 423 -1.82 39.40 -34.95
CA MET A 423 -1.13 39.89 -36.15
C MET A 423 -0.38 41.19 -35.79
N PRO A 424 0.89 41.36 -36.18
CA PRO A 424 1.56 42.63 -35.93
C PRO A 424 0.91 43.67 -36.84
N ARG A 425 0.04 44.49 -36.26
CA ARG A 425 -0.30 45.79 -36.84
C ARG A 425 0.93 46.67 -36.65
N ALA A 426 1.55 47.04 -37.76
CA ALA A 426 2.65 47.99 -37.80
C ALA A 426 2.20 49.32 -37.19
N GLU A 427 2.68 49.64 -36.00
CA GLU A 427 2.73 51.02 -35.51
C GLU A 427 4.12 51.25 -34.88
N GLU A 428 4.83 52.19 -35.50
CA GLU A 428 6.13 52.71 -35.13
C GLU A 428 6.08 53.47 -33.79
N SER A 429 7.29 53.64 -33.22
CA SER A 429 7.69 54.75 -32.33
C SER A 429 7.30 54.57 -30.84
N VAL A 430 8.10 54.88 -29.81
CA VAL A 430 9.42 55.52 -29.61
C VAL A 430 9.99 54.92 -28.32
N SER A 431 11.22 54.41 -28.35
CA SER A 431 12.02 54.14 -27.16
C SER A 431 12.67 55.45 -26.68
N LYS A 432 12.57 55.74 -25.37
CA LYS A 432 13.33 56.81 -24.72
C LYS A 432 14.07 56.22 -23.51
N SER A 433 15.33 55.85 -23.72
CA SER A 433 16.32 55.69 -22.65
C SER A 433 17.59 56.40 -23.10
N MET A 434 18.04 57.33 -22.27
CA MET A 434 19.16 58.25 -22.51
C MET A 434 20.50 57.63 -22.13
N SER A 435 21.56 58.25 -22.67
CA SER A 435 22.92 58.40 -22.12
C SER A 435 23.94 57.30 -22.49
N LEU A 436 25.19 57.57 -22.88
CA LEU A 436 25.93 58.74 -23.41
C LEU A 436 27.34 58.19 -23.75
N ARG A 437 27.84 58.47 -24.97
CA ARG A 437 29.27 58.59 -25.42
C ARG A 437 30.23 57.41 -25.20
N ASP A 438 31.31 57.22 -25.95
CA ASP A 438 31.76 57.48 -27.34
C ASP A 438 33.17 56.83 -27.42
N HIS A 439 33.72 56.63 -28.63
CA HIS A 439 35.12 56.29 -29.02
C HIS A 439 35.37 54.98 -29.82
N LEU A 440 35.20 55.11 -31.15
CA LEU A 440 36.10 54.83 -32.31
C LEU A 440 37.09 53.61 -32.35
N HIS A 441 36.72 52.58 -33.15
CA HIS A 441 37.38 51.79 -34.26
C HIS A 441 38.93 51.64 -34.46
N PRO A 442 39.46 50.68 -35.31
CA PRO A 442 38.86 49.55 -36.08
C PRO A 442 39.67 48.19 -36.19
N THR A 443 39.00 47.16 -36.76
CA THR A 443 39.53 45.94 -37.49
C THR A 443 40.35 44.88 -36.68
N GLU A 444 40.07 43.58 -36.67
CA GLU A 444 40.01 42.59 -37.77
C GLU A 444 39.16 41.33 -37.43
N SER A 445 38.86 40.55 -38.47
CA SER A 445 38.04 39.34 -38.60
C SER A 445 38.56 38.06 -37.91
N SER A 446 37.68 37.27 -37.31
CA SER A 446 37.59 35.80 -37.52
C SER A 446 36.41 35.17 -36.75
N LEU A 447 35.72 34.23 -37.40
CA LEU A 447 34.54 33.47 -36.98
C LEU A 447 34.68 32.73 -35.62
N PRO A 448 33.61 32.62 -34.81
CA PRO A 448 33.52 31.61 -33.74
C PRO A 448 32.76 30.34 -34.20
N PRO A 449 33.11 29.14 -33.67
CA PRO A 449 32.49 27.86 -34.02
C PRO A 449 31.10 27.68 -33.35
N PRO A 450 30.23 26.77 -33.86
CA PRO A 450 28.87 26.61 -33.36
C PRO A 450 28.84 25.88 -31.99
N PRO A 451 27.91 26.23 -31.08
CA PRO A 451 27.69 25.50 -29.84
C PRO A 451 26.87 24.21 -30.04
N PRO A 452 27.00 23.24 -29.13
CA PRO A 452 26.43 21.90 -29.26
C PRO A 452 24.90 21.87 -29.09
N SER A 453 24.30 20.95 -29.84
CA SER A 453 22.88 20.61 -29.90
C SER A 453 22.30 20.20 -28.54
N THR A 454 21.42 21.04 -28.00
CA THR A 454 20.54 20.73 -26.86
C THR A 454 19.22 20.13 -27.37
N ALA A 455 18.95 18.91 -26.92
CA ALA A 455 17.65 18.25 -26.75
C ALA A 455 16.46 18.72 -27.59
N SER A 456 16.02 17.84 -28.51
CA SER A 456 14.71 17.86 -29.15
C SER A 456 13.56 18.01 -28.15
N SER A 457 12.99 19.21 -28.04
CA SER A 457 11.62 19.38 -27.58
C SER A 457 10.69 18.87 -28.69
N LEU A 458 10.00 17.77 -28.45
CA LEU A 458 8.92 17.27 -29.31
C LEU A 458 7.84 18.35 -29.45
N VAL A 459 7.88 19.07 -30.57
CA VAL A 459 6.78 19.91 -31.05
C VAL A 459 5.61 18.98 -31.34
N ALA A 460 4.51 19.14 -30.60
CA ALA A 460 3.28 18.40 -30.86
C ALA A 460 2.76 18.75 -32.28
N PRO A 461 2.37 17.78 -33.11
CA PRO A 461 1.88 18.06 -34.45
C PRO A 461 0.54 18.81 -34.37
N ALA A 462 0.42 19.89 -35.14
CA ALA A 462 -0.82 20.63 -35.32
C ALA A 462 -1.86 19.73 -35.99
N GLY A 463 -2.97 19.44 -35.30
CA GLY A 463 -4.08 18.67 -35.87
C GLY A 463 -4.92 17.82 -34.91
N VAL A 464 -4.58 17.74 -33.62
CA VAL A 464 -5.35 16.91 -32.67
C VAL A 464 -6.68 17.62 -32.31
N PRO A 465 -7.87 17.01 -32.54
CA PRO A 465 -9.16 17.60 -32.18
C PRO A 465 -9.22 17.93 -30.68
N ALA A 466 -9.95 18.99 -30.33
CA ALA A 466 -10.03 19.52 -28.97
C ALA A 466 -10.43 18.45 -27.93
N SER A 467 -11.27 17.48 -28.32
CA SER A 467 -11.64 16.30 -27.52
C SER A 467 -10.43 15.45 -27.12
N LEU A 468 -9.59 15.04 -28.07
CA LEU A 468 -8.38 14.25 -27.84
C LEU A 468 -7.33 15.03 -27.02
N SER A 469 -7.25 16.35 -27.19
CA SER A 469 -6.34 17.19 -26.38
C SER A 469 -6.72 17.23 -24.90
N THR A 470 -8.03 17.27 -24.60
CA THR A 470 -8.55 17.08 -23.24
C THR A 470 -8.31 15.66 -22.77
N LEU A 471 -8.35 14.66 -23.68
CA LEU A 471 -8.05 13.28 -23.31
C LEU A 471 -6.60 13.12 -22.80
N LEU A 472 -5.63 13.76 -23.45
CA LEU A 472 -4.21 13.64 -23.13
C LEU A 472 -3.72 14.59 -22.02
N SER A 473 -4.59 15.48 -21.53
CA SER A 473 -4.23 16.43 -20.48
C SER A 473 -3.75 15.72 -19.20
N PRO A 474 -2.65 16.20 -18.58
CA PRO A 474 -2.08 15.56 -17.40
C PRO A 474 -3.01 15.70 -16.20
N ILE A 475 -3.04 14.65 -15.38
CA ILE A 475 -3.81 14.61 -14.14
C ILE A 475 -3.10 15.46 -13.08
N THR A 476 -3.81 16.43 -12.52
CA THR A 476 -3.30 17.37 -11.52
C THR A 476 -3.66 16.96 -10.10
N GLY A 477 -4.80 16.29 -9.92
CA GLY A 477 -5.28 15.87 -8.62
C GLY A 477 -6.47 14.90 -8.68
N VAL A 478 -6.98 14.56 -7.52
CA VAL A 478 -8.18 13.75 -7.31
C VAL A 478 -8.96 14.34 -6.13
N LEU A 479 -10.28 14.33 -6.25
CA LEU A 479 -11.21 14.63 -5.18
C LEU A 479 -11.95 13.34 -4.83
N LYS A 480 -12.02 13.04 -3.53
CA LYS A 480 -12.83 11.95 -3.00
C LYS A 480 -13.84 12.49 -2.02
N ALA A 481 -15.05 11.96 -2.11
CA ALA A 481 -16.13 12.30 -1.22
C ALA A 481 -16.84 11.02 -0.76
N ARG A 482 -17.25 10.99 0.49
CA ARG A 482 -18.09 9.95 1.07
C ARG A 482 -19.15 10.58 1.97
N ILE A 483 -20.33 9.98 1.94
CA ILE A 483 -21.44 10.21 2.86
C ILE A 483 -21.99 8.86 3.33
N SER A 484 -22.36 8.79 4.61
CA SER A 484 -23.01 7.62 5.21
C SER A 484 -24.33 8.00 5.86
N THR A 485 -25.28 7.06 5.94
CA THR A 485 -26.50 7.19 6.75
C THR A 485 -26.20 7.40 8.23
N ALA A 486 -25.00 7.04 8.69
CA ALA A 486 -24.49 7.36 10.03
C ALA A 486 -24.08 8.84 10.20
N SER A 487 -24.45 9.73 9.27
CA SER A 487 -24.13 11.17 9.30
C SER A 487 -22.64 11.52 9.21
N ASP A 488 -21.78 10.57 8.86
CA ASP A 488 -20.33 10.80 8.62
C ASP A 488 -20.10 11.27 7.19
N ILE A 489 -19.52 12.45 7.05
CA ILE A 489 -19.09 13.03 5.76
C ILE A 489 -17.58 13.16 5.74
N ARG A 490 -17.00 12.71 4.63
CA ARG A 490 -15.55 12.72 4.41
C ARG A 490 -15.24 13.34 3.05
N LEU A 491 -14.37 14.33 3.04
CA LEU A 491 -13.86 14.95 1.83
C LEU A 491 -12.33 14.87 1.84
N LEU A 492 -11.74 14.52 0.70
CA LEU A 492 -10.30 14.41 0.55
C LEU A 492 -9.88 14.93 -0.83
N TRP A 493 -9.00 15.91 -0.86
CA TRP A 493 -8.31 16.35 -2.05
C TRP A 493 -6.86 15.88 -2.01
N GLN A 494 -6.39 15.26 -3.08
CA GLN A 494 -4.99 14.89 -3.25
C GLN A 494 -4.49 15.41 -4.59
N GLY A 495 -3.31 16.01 -4.61
CA GLY A 495 -2.79 16.58 -5.85
C GLY A 495 -1.32 16.90 -5.78
N ARG A 496 -0.80 17.35 -6.93
CA ARG A 496 0.57 17.83 -7.03
C ARG A 496 0.60 19.33 -6.85
N LEU A 497 1.47 19.78 -5.95
CA LEU A 497 1.78 21.20 -5.76
C LEU A 497 3.29 21.38 -5.95
N SER A 498 3.69 21.92 -7.10
CA SER A 498 5.10 22.09 -7.50
C SER A 498 5.87 20.76 -7.48
N HIS A 499 6.79 20.59 -6.52
CA HIS A 499 7.59 19.38 -6.32
C HIS A 499 7.06 18.49 -5.19
N CYS A 500 5.93 18.82 -4.58
CA CYS A 500 5.38 18.06 -3.46
C CYS A 500 4.04 17.44 -3.85
N LEU A 501 3.71 16.34 -3.19
CA LEU A 501 2.39 15.74 -3.21
C LEU A 501 1.65 16.15 -1.94
N VAL A 502 0.45 16.68 -2.10
CA VAL A 502 -0.33 17.25 -1.00
C VAL A 502 -1.65 16.50 -0.90
N SER A 503 -2.04 16.19 0.34
CA SER A 503 -3.32 15.57 0.69
C SER A 503 -4.01 16.42 1.75
N LEU A 504 -5.15 17.01 1.41
CA LEU A 504 -6.00 17.81 2.30
C LEU A 504 -7.28 17.02 2.57
N GLY A 505 -7.61 16.79 3.84
CA GLY A 505 -8.81 16.06 4.22
C GLY A 505 -9.65 16.76 5.27
N VAL A 506 -10.96 16.57 5.19
CA VAL A 506 -11.95 17.10 6.13
C VAL A 506 -12.92 15.99 6.51
N LYS A 507 -13.14 15.82 7.82
CA LYS A 507 -14.15 14.95 8.40
C LYS A 507 -15.22 15.80 9.08
N ALA A 508 -16.47 15.52 8.78
CA ALA A 508 -17.63 16.19 9.34
C ALA A 508 -18.62 15.15 9.88
N ASP A 509 -19.35 15.52 10.93
CA ASP A 509 -20.47 14.73 11.46
C ASP A 509 -21.71 15.61 11.54
N LEU A 510 -22.78 15.15 10.91
CA LEU A 510 -24.08 15.82 10.87
C LEU A 510 -25.06 15.31 11.94
N SER A 511 -24.60 14.49 12.89
CA SER A 511 -25.47 13.99 13.95
C SER A 511 -26.09 15.15 14.75
N PRO A 512 -27.40 15.13 15.03
CA PRO A 512 -28.10 16.24 15.70
C PRO A 512 -27.56 16.52 17.12
N SER A 513 -26.91 15.53 17.74
CA SER A 513 -26.24 15.66 19.05
C SER A 513 -24.92 16.43 18.99
N ALA A 514 -24.24 16.50 17.84
CA ALA A 514 -23.03 17.30 17.67
C ALA A 514 -23.30 18.81 17.85
N THR A 515 -24.55 19.23 17.67
CA THR A 515 -25.03 20.60 17.89
C THR A 515 -25.41 20.93 19.34
N LEU A 516 -25.43 19.96 20.27
CA LEU A 516 -26.12 20.14 21.57
C LEU A 516 -25.27 19.93 22.84
N ASN A 517 -23.99 19.55 22.77
CA ASN A 517 -23.20 19.29 24.00
C ASN A 517 -22.02 20.25 24.24
N LEU A 518 -22.14 20.98 25.36
CA LEU A 518 -21.13 21.65 26.20
C LEU A 518 -20.61 23.05 25.80
N ASN A 519 -21.50 24.05 25.95
CA ASN A 519 -21.29 25.35 26.63
C ASN A 519 -22.36 26.34 26.15
N PRO A 520 -23.00 27.14 27.00
CA PRO A 520 -23.98 28.17 26.60
C PRO A 520 -23.31 29.41 25.96
N GLY A 521 -22.33 29.20 25.07
CA GLY A 521 -21.57 30.28 24.42
C GLY A 521 -20.61 29.87 23.31
N GLY A 522 -20.40 28.57 23.03
CA GLY A 522 -19.48 28.10 21.97
C GLY A 522 -20.24 27.38 20.86
N LYS A 523 -20.30 27.95 19.66
CA LYS A 523 -20.83 27.25 18.47
C LYS A 523 -19.88 26.11 18.10
N VAL A 524 -20.26 24.85 18.36
CA VAL A 524 -19.52 23.68 17.86
C VAL A 524 -19.83 23.50 16.38
N GLY A 525 -18.79 23.48 15.55
CA GLY A 525 -18.91 23.32 14.11
C GLY A 525 -19.13 21.86 13.70
N ILE A 526 -19.80 21.66 12.57
CA ILE A 526 -20.03 20.36 11.91
C ILE A 526 -18.71 19.61 11.59
N VAL A 527 -17.59 20.34 11.53
CA VAL A 527 -16.27 19.81 11.20
C VAL A 527 -15.60 19.21 12.43
N LYS A 528 -15.40 17.89 12.42
CA LYS A 528 -14.70 17.14 13.48
C LYS A 528 -13.19 17.21 13.36
N SER A 529 -12.66 17.16 12.14
CA SER A 529 -11.21 17.20 11.92
C SER A 529 -10.85 17.72 10.55
N VAL A 530 -9.74 18.45 10.48
CA VAL A 530 -9.07 18.84 9.25
C VAL A 530 -7.62 18.37 9.35
N GLY A 531 -7.04 17.95 8.23
CA GLY A 531 -5.61 17.73 8.18
C GLY A 531 -5.02 17.88 6.80
N VAL A 532 -3.71 18.09 6.82
CA VAL A 532 -2.86 18.30 5.66
C VAL A 532 -1.66 17.38 5.79
N GLU A 533 -1.39 16.64 4.73
CA GLU A 533 -0.18 15.83 4.58
C GLU A 533 0.58 16.31 3.34
N VAL A 534 1.86 16.60 3.51
CA VAL A 534 2.77 16.99 2.44
C VAL A 534 3.88 15.95 2.35
N MET A 535 4.07 15.39 1.17
CA MET A 535 5.08 14.41 0.88
C MET A 535 6.03 14.91 -0.21
N TYR A 536 7.32 14.80 0.04
CA TYR A 536 8.38 15.10 -0.91
C TYR A 536 9.33 13.91 -0.97
N PHE A 537 9.70 13.52 -2.19
CA PHE A 537 10.79 12.57 -2.38
C PHE A 537 11.61 12.84 -3.63
N SER A 538 12.88 12.43 -3.56
CA SER A 538 13.87 12.56 -4.63
C SER A 538 14.89 11.40 -4.61
N GLN A 539 15.40 11.07 -5.78
CA GLN A 539 16.51 10.15 -6.00
C GLN A 539 17.75 10.96 -6.39
N ALA A 540 18.93 10.55 -5.90
CA ALA A 540 20.19 11.11 -6.39
C ALA A 540 20.45 10.62 -7.83
N ASP A 541 20.91 11.53 -8.71
CA ASP A 541 21.39 11.13 -10.03
C ASP A 541 22.76 10.44 -9.86
N ASP A 542 22.93 9.27 -10.46
CA ASP A 542 24.18 8.48 -10.45
C ASP A 542 25.34 9.18 -11.17
#